data_AF-A0A326U8D7-F1
#
_entry.id   AF-A0A326U8D7-F1
#
_cell.length_a   1.000
_cell.length_b   1.000
_cell.length_c   1.000
_cell.angle_alpha   90.00
_cell.angle_beta   90.00
_cell.angle_gamma   90.00
#
_symmetry.space_group_name_H-M   'P 1'
#
loop_
_entity.id
_entity.type
_entity.pdbx_description
1 polymer ?
#
loop_
_entity_poly.entity_id
_entity_poly.type
_entity_poly.pdbx_seq_one_letter_code
_entity_poly.pdbx_strand_id
1 'polypeptide(L)'
;MRVKHVMTPKEKVITVNEDQTRQQAARLLSEHNISGLPVVNHEQIVVGIVTEFDVIAKKGRLVRDIMTRGIISVTSETDLEEVRRILISERIRRLLVIDQGRLVGIISRSDLIKEVAKHYVCPICGELMHMPDPPRECLRCGTQENATEPELVAPGF
;
A
#
# COMPACT_ATOMS: atom_id res chain seq x y z
N MET A 1 -14.81 -3.24 -3.98
CA MET A 1 -13.56 -4.05 -4.10
C MET A 1 -12.85 -4.00 -2.75
N ARG A 2 -12.25 -5.08 -2.27
CA ARG A 2 -11.62 -5.12 -0.92
C ARG A 2 -10.15 -4.70 -0.97
N VAL A 3 -9.67 -4.07 0.10
CA VAL A 3 -8.28 -3.60 0.25
C VAL A 3 -7.26 -4.72 -0.02
N LYS A 4 -7.51 -5.94 0.46
CA LYS A 4 -6.59 -7.08 0.28
C LYS A 4 -6.26 -7.43 -1.16
N HIS A 5 -7.08 -7.03 -2.14
CA HIS A 5 -6.84 -7.28 -3.56
C HIS A 5 -5.93 -6.22 -4.21
N VAL A 6 -5.67 -5.10 -3.54
CA VAL A 6 -4.95 -3.94 -4.09
C VAL A 6 -3.69 -3.60 -3.28
N MET A 7 -3.71 -3.85 -1.97
CA MET A 7 -2.62 -3.45 -1.06
C MET A 7 -1.26 -4.06 -1.42
N THR A 8 -0.19 -3.38 -1.02
CA THR A 8 1.13 -4.00 -0.92
C THR A 8 1.15 -4.94 0.29
N PRO A 9 1.43 -6.24 0.12
CA PRO A 9 1.35 -7.22 1.20
C PRO A 9 2.52 -7.11 2.18
N LYS A 10 2.32 -7.63 3.40
CA LYS A 10 3.26 -7.51 4.53
C LYS A 10 4.71 -7.85 4.19
N GLU A 11 4.93 -8.87 3.36
CA GLU A 11 6.28 -9.38 3.03
C GLU A 11 7.13 -8.34 2.29
N LYS A 12 6.48 -7.33 1.68
CA LYS A 12 7.12 -6.21 1.00
C LYS A 12 7.19 -4.94 1.84
N VAL A 13 6.67 -4.98 3.08
CA VAL A 13 6.64 -3.84 3.98
C VAL A 13 7.76 -3.96 5.00
N ILE A 14 8.63 -2.96 5.02
CA ILE A 14 9.71 -2.88 6.01
C ILE A 14 9.14 -2.26 7.29
N THR A 15 9.35 -2.93 8.42
CA THR A 15 8.95 -2.47 9.75
C THR A 15 10.17 -2.25 10.64
N VAL A 16 9.99 -1.51 11.72
CA VAL A 16 11.01 -1.34 12.76
C VAL A 16 10.42 -1.71 14.12
N ASN A 17 11.23 -2.28 15.01
CA ASN A 17 10.80 -2.59 16.36
C ASN A 17 10.93 -1.35 17.28
N GLU A 18 10.01 -1.21 18.24
CA GLU A 18 9.95 -0.04 19.13
C GLU A 18 11.18 0.15 20.04
N ASP A 19 11.92 -0.93 20.31
CA ASP A 19 13.16 -0.95 21.11
C ASP A 19 14.41 -0.62 20.27
N GLN A 20 14.31 -0.56 18.94
CA GLN A 20 15.44 -0.18 18.09
C GLN A 20 15.78 1.29 18.24
N THR A 21 17.00 1.64 17.87
CA THR A 21 17.52 3.00 17.95
C THR A 21 17.01 3.88 16.82
N ARG A 22 16.99 5.20 17.06
CA ARG A 22 16.72 6.21 16.03
C ARG A 22 17.62 6.06 14.80
N GLN A 23 18.90 5.70 15.01
CA GLN A 23 19.87 5.49 13.94
C GLN A 23 19.52 4.26 13.09
N GLN A 24 19.05 3.18 13.69
CA GLN A 24 18.59 2.00 12.96
C GLN A 24 17.35 2.31 12.12
N ALA A 25 16.38 3.06 12.65
CA ALA A 25 15.24 3.53 11.88
C ALA A 25 15.67 4.44 10.71
N ALA A 26 16.57 5.40 10.97
CA ALA A 26 17.11 6.29 9.93
C ALA A 26 17.82 5.52 8.80
N ARG A 27 18.58 4.48 9.17
CA ARG A 27 19.25 3.60 8.23
C ARG A 27 18.25 2.88 7.32
N LEU A 28 17.21 2.27 7.89
CA LEU A 28 16.16 1.59 7.13
C LEU A 28 15.42 2.55 6.18
N LEU A 29 15.11 3.78 6.64
CA LEU A 29 14.47 4.80 5.79
C LEU A 29 15.34 5.13 4.58
N SER A 30 16.64 5.33 4.80
CA SER A 30 17.61 5.70 3.76
C SER A 30 17.91 4.55 2.79
N GLU A 31 18.28 3.37 3.30
CA GLU A 31 18.67 2.21 2.48
C GLU A 31 17.55 1.72 1.56
N HIS A 32 16.30 1.85 2.00
CA HIS A 32 15.14 1.41 1.23
C HIS A 32 14.40 2.55 0.52
N ASN A 33 14.89 3.79 0.62
CA ASN A 33 14.28 4.98 0.01
C ASN A 33 12.78 5.12 0.37
N ILE A 34 12.45 4.97 1.65
CA ILE A 34 11.09 5.04 2.18
C ILE A 34 10.96 6.15 3.21
N SER A 35 9.82 6.84 3.20
CA SER A 35 9.60 8.01 4.06
C SER A 35 9.02 7.72 5.44
N GLY A 36 8.71 6.45 5.72
CA GLY A 36 8.16 6.04 7.01
C GLY A 36 8.06 4.54 7.17
N LEU A 37 8.09 4.11 8.43
CA LEU A 37 8.12 2.72 8.87
C LEU A 37 6.98 2.48 9.87
N PRO A 38 6.18 1.42 9.70
CA PRO A 38 5.36 0.90 10.78
C PRO A 38 6.26 0.43 11.93
N VAL A 39 5.88 0.78 13.16
CA VAL A 39 6.56 0.37 14.38
C VAL A 39 5.81 -0.79 15.00
N VAL A 40 6.52 -1.88 15.30
CA VAL A 40 5.96 -3.07 15.96
C VAL A 40 6.61 -3.33 17.31
N ASN A 41 5.87 -3.94 18.23
CA ASN A 41 6.41 -4.45 19.49
C ASN A 41 7.01 -5.87 19.31
N HIS A 42 7.43 -6.49 20.42
CA HIS A 42 7.95 -7.86 20.44
C HIS A 42 6.91 -8.93 20.03
N GLU A 43 5.62 -8.65 20.17
CA GLU A 43 4.50 -9.54 19.77
C GLU A 43 4.05 -9.34 18.31
N GLN A 44 4.77 -8.51 17.53
CA GLN A 44 4.42 -8.14 16.16
C GLN A 44 3.12 -7.33 16.04
N ILE A 45 2.68 -6.69 17.12
CA ILE A 45 1.57 -5.75 17.12
C ILE A 45 2.06 -4.37 16.72
N VAL A 46 1.31 -3.69 15.86
CA VAL A 46 1.64 -2.32 15.43
C VAL A 46 1.32 -1.35 16.56
N VAL A 47 2.33 -0.61 17.01
CA VAL A 47 2.23 0.35 18.13
C VAL A 47 2.38 1.80 17.69
N GLY A 48 2.80 2.04 16.44
CA GLY A 48 2.93 3.39 15.89
C GLY A 48 3.53 3.42 14.50
N ILE A 49 3.90 4.63 14.06
CA ILE A 49 4.67 4.88 12.85
C ILE A 49 5.83 5.80 13.21
N VAL A 50 6.99 5.59 12.59
CA VAL A 50 8.10 6.54 12.61
C VAL A 50 8.42 6.98 11.18
N THR A 51 8.57 8.28 10.98
CA THR A 51 8.82 8.90 9.67
C THR A 51 10.16 9.62 9.65
N GLU A 52 10.62 10.04 8.46
CA GLU A 52 11.79 10.92 8.32
C GLU A 52 11.63 12.20 9.18
N PHE A 53 10.43 12.76 9.21
CA PHE A 53 10.12 13.91 10.06
C PHE A 53 10.35 13.61 11.54
N ASP A 54 9.90 12.46 12.03
CA ASP A 54 10.10 12.07 13.43
C ASP A 54 11.58 11.91 13.77
N VAL A 55 12.36 11.30 12.88
CA VAL A 55 13.81 11.12 13.05
C VAL A 55 14.55 12.47 13.11
N ILE A 56 14.14 13.45 12.31
CA ILE A 56 14.77 14.77 12.24
C ILE A 56 14.31 15.69 13.37
N ALA A 57 13.00 15.76 13.61
CA ALA A 57 12.39 16.79 14.45
C ALA A 57 12.24 16.41 15.93
N LYS A 58 12.16 15.10 16.25
CA LYS A 58 11.93 14.65 17.63
C LYS A 58 13.22 14.25 18.34
N LYS A 59 13.21 14.44 19.66
CA LYS A 59 14.30 14.06 20.57
C LYS A 59 13.99 12.68 21.17
N GLY A 60 14.99 11.81 21.20
CA GLY A 60 14.85 10.45 21.71
C GLY A 60 15.95 9.55 21.17
N ARG A 61 16.28 8.48 21.89
CA ARG A 61 17.30 7.50 21.45
C ARG A 61 16.65 6.31 20.78
N LEU A 62 15.47 5.91 21.23
CA LEU A 62 14.75 4.75 20.75
C LEU A 62 13.58 5.16 19.86
N VAL A 63 13.13 4.24 19.01
CA VAL A 63 11.98 4.44 18.12
C VAL A 63 10.73 4.76 18.92
N ARG A 64 10.46 4.08 20.03
CA ARG A 64 9.31 4.37 20.91
C ARG A 64 9.28 5.80 21.45
N ASP A 65 10.43 6.47 21.56
CA ASP A 65 10.53 7.84 22.06
C ASP A 65 10.09 8.86 21.01
N ILE A 66 10.24 8.53 19.73
CA ILE A 66 10.02 9.44 18.60
C ILE A 66 8.82 9.06 17.73
N MET A 67 8.32 7.83 17.82
CA MET A 67 7.20 7.39 17.00
C MET A 67 5.92 8.20 17.28
N THR A 68 5.07 8.30 16.27
CA THR A 68 3.71 8.81 16.43
C THR A 68 2.78 7.65 16.77
N ARG A 69 2.05 7.79 17.88
CA ARG A 69 1.00 6.86 18.33
C ARG A 69 -0.35 7.29 17.78
N GLY A 70 -1.32 6.37 17.72
CA GLY A 70 -2.66 6.67 17.20
C GLY A 70 -2.68 6.72 15.67
N ILE A 71 -2.42 5.56 15.06
CA ILE A 71 -2.35 5.41 13.61
C ILE A 71 -3.74 5.29 12.99
N ILE A 72 -4.02 6.08 11.95
CA ILE A 72 -5.17 5.83 11.09
C ILE A 72 -4.84 4.58 10.26
N SER A 73 -5.68 3.55 10.38
CA SER A 73 -5.50 2.26 9.71
C SER A 73 -6.85 1.72 9.22
N VAL A 74 -6.79 0.75 8.33
CA VAL A 74 -7.93 0.02 7.78
C VAL A 74 -7.69 -1.47 7.91
N THR A 75 -8.71 -2.29 7.70
CA THR A 75 -8.60 -3.75 7.67
C THR A 75 -8.50 -4.28 6.24
N SER A 76 -8.06 -5.53 6.08
CA SER A 76 -8.00 -6.19 4.77
C SER A 76 -9.36 -6.31 4.06
N GLU A 77 -10.45 -6.30 4.85
CA GLU A 77 -11.84 -6.35 4.39
C GLU A 77 -12.48 -4.96 4.19
N THR A 78 -11.76 -3.87 4.47
CA THR A 78 -12.26 -2.51 4.21
C THR A 78 -12.52 -2.34 2.71
N ASP A 79 -13.58 -1.60 2.36
CA ASP A 79 -13.87 -1.31 0.96
C ASP A 79 -12.91 -0.24 0.41
N LEU A 80 -12.53 -0.38 -0.86
CA LEU A 80 -11.58 0.54 -1.50
C LEU A 80 -12.10 1.98 -1.60
N GLU A 81 -13.42 2.19 -1.68
CA GLU A 81 -14.03 3.53 -1.67
C GLU A 81 -13.81 4.24 -0.34
N GLU A 82 -13.86 3.49 0.76
CA GLU A 82 -13.57 4.03 2.09
C GLU A 82 -12.10 4.44 2.20
N VAL A 83 -11.18 3.63 1.68
CA VAL A 83 -9.75 3.99 1.60
C VAL A 83 -9.55 5.27 0.78
N ARG A 84 -10.19 5.38 -0.39
CA ARG A 84 -10.15 6.59 -1.23
C ARG A 84 -10.59 7.81 -0.44
N ARG A 85 -11.73 7.72 0.25
CA ARG A 85 -12.27 8.79 1.08
C ARG A 85 -11.28 9.23 2.15
N ILE A 86 -10.72 8.30 2.93
CA ILE A 86 -9.76 8.61 3.99
C ILE A 86 -8.48 9.27 3.44
N LEU A 87 -7.90 8.72 2.37
CA LEU A 87 -6.67 9.28 1.77
C LEU A 87 -6.87 10.72 1.26
N ILE A 88 -8.07 11.05 0.81
CA ILE A 88 -8.43 12.39 0.31
C ILE A 88 -8.76 13.32 1.49
N SER A 89 -9.67 12.92 2.38
CA SER A 89 -10.16 13.77 3.48
C SER A 89 -9.06 14.10 4.48
N GLU A 90 -8.28 13.09 4.88
CA GLU A 90 -7.22 13.24 5.87
C GLU A 90 -5.91 13.77 5.25
N ARG A 91 -5.89 13.97 3.92
CA ARG A 91 -4.72 14.41 3.14
C ARG A 91 -3.46 13.54 3.37
N ILE A 92 -3.65 12.28 3.74
CA ILE A 92 -2.56 11.31 3.92
C ILE A 92 -2.29 10.53 2.64
N ARG A 93 -1.06 10.04 2.49
CA ARG A 93 -0.59 9.38 1.25
C ARG A 93 -0.77 7.86 1.25
N ARG A 94 -0.81 7.25 2.43
CA ARG A 94 -0.89 5.81 2.64
C ARG A 94 -1.53 5.49 4.00
N LEU A 95 -2.08 4.29 4.10
CA LEU A 95 -2.70 3.72 5.29
C LEU A 95 -2.05 2.37 5.58
N LEU A 96 -1.86 2.07 6.86
CA LEU A 96 -1.54 0.71 7.27
C LEU A 96 -2.79 -0.15 7.18
N VAL A 97 -2.62 -1.37 6.70
CA VAL A 97 -3.66 -2.40 6.72
C VAL A 97 -3.36 -3.35 7.88
N ILE A 98 -4.25 -3.38 8.86
CA ILE A 98 -4.06 -4.06 10.14
C ILE A 98 -5.26 -4.96 10.41
N ASP A 99 -4.98 -6.24 10.67
CA ASP A 99 -5.98 -7.20 11.12
C ASP A 99 -5.55 -7.76 12.48
N GLN A 100 -6.46 -7.76 13.45
CA GLN A 100 -6.19 -8.24 14.81
C GLN A 100 -4.92 -7.63 15.43
N GLY A 101 -4.69 -6.34 15.20
CA GLY A 101 -3.52 -5.60 15.71
C GLY A 101 -2.21 -5.85 14.95
N ARG A 102 -2.19 -6.77 13.98
CA ARG A 102 -1.00 -7.10 13.19
C ARG A 102 -1.03 -6.42 11.83
N LEU A 103 0.12 -5.93 11.41
CA LEU A 103 0.30 -5.42 10.05
C LEU A 103 0.14 -6.57 9.04
N VAL A 104 -0.77 -6.41 8.08
CA VAL A 104 -0.98 -7.34 6.96
C VAL A 104 -0.63 -6.70 5.61
N GLY A 105 -0.50 -5.37 5.56
CA GLY A 105 -0.07 -4.67 4.36
C GLY A 105 -0.08 -3.15 4.51
N ILE A 106 0.18 -2.46 3.40
CA ILE A 106 0.03 -1.01 3.27
C ILE A 106 -0.76 -0.74 1.98
N ILE A 107 -1.67 0.22 2.03
CA ILE A 107 -2.34 0.72 0.84
C ILE A 107 -2.06 2.21 0.67
N SER A 108 -1.68 2.61 -0.54
CA SER A 108 -1.26 3.96 -0.88
C SER A 108 -2.00 4.51 -2.10
N ARG A 109 -1.91 5.82 -2.31
CA ARG A 109 -2.42 6.45 -3.54
C ARG A 109 -1.84 5.80 -4.80
N SER A 110 -0.57 5.41 -4.79
CA SER A 110 0.07 4.74 -5.94
C SER A 110 -0.56 3.38 -6.25
N ASP A 111 -1.00 2.64 -5.23
CA ASP A 111 -1.71 1.37 -5.45
C ASP A 111 -3.08 1.61 -6.09
N LEU A 112 -3.79 2.68 -5.68
CA LEU A 112 -5.04 3.09 -6.31
C LEU A 112 -4.85 3.56 -7.76
N ILE A 113 -3.74 4.25 -8.07
CA ILE A 113 -3.43 4.67 -9.44
C ILE A 113 -3.14 3.46 -10.32
N LYS A 114 -2.38 2.48 -9.83
CA LYS A 114 -2.15 1.21 -10.55
C LYS A 114 -3.47 0.51 -10.84
N GLU A 115 -4.39 0.52 -9.88
CA GLU A 115 -5.72 -0.06 -10.05
C GLU A 115 -6.52 0.63 -11.16
N VAL A 116 -6.51 1.97 -11.21
CA VAL A 116 -7.18 2.75 -12.26
C VAL A 116 -6.53 2.56 -13.63
N ALA A 117 -5.22 2.33 -13.67
CA ALA A 117 -4.48 2.09 -14.90
C ALA A 117 -4.71 0.69 -15.49
N LYS A 118 -5.35 -0.24 -14.76
CA LYS A 118 -5.63 -1.58 -15.29
C LYS A 118 -6.56 -1.50 -16.49
N HIS A 119 -6.20 -2.25 -17.51
CA HIS A 119 -6.97 -2.39 -18.73
C HIS A 119 -6.66 -3.74 -19.35
N TYR A 120 -7.66 -4.32 -20.01
CA TYR A 120 -7.59 -5.62 -20.64
C TYR A 120 -7.87 -5.47 -22.13
N VAL A 121 -7.14 -6.23 -22.95
CA VAL A 121 -7.35 -6.27 -24.40
C VAL A 121 -7.95 -7.61 -24.79
N CYS A 122 -9.05 -7.59 -25.54
CA CYS A 122 -9.65 -8.79 -26.09
C CYS A 122 -8.74 -9.39 -27.18
N PRO A 123 -8.34 -10.67 -27.08
CA PRO A 123 -7.43 -11.28 -28.05
C PRO A 123 -8.08 -11.52 -29.42
N ILE A 124 -9.41 -11.53 -29.48
CA ILE A 124 -10.17 -11.83 -30.70
C ILE A 124 -10.45 -10.58 -31.54
N CYS A 125 -10.96 -9.52 -30.92
CA CYS A 125 -11.40 -8.31 -31.65
C CYS A 125 -10.61 -7.04 -31.31
N GLY A 126 -9.66 -7.12 -30.37
CA GLY A 126 -8.82 -6.00 -29.97
C GLY A 126 -9.51 -4.96 -29.08
N GLU A 127 -10.69 -5.25 -28.55
CA GLU A 127 -11.42 -4.33 -27.67
C GLU A 127 -10.62 -4.04 -26.39
N LEU A 128 -10.45 -2.76 -26.07
CA LEU A 128 -9.82 -2.30 -24.84
C LEU A 128 -10.88 -2.08 -23.75
N MET A 129 -10.74 -2.76 -22.62
CA MET A 129 -11.69 -2.73 -21.52
C MET A 129 -11.00 -2.24 -20.25
N HIS A 130 -11.44 -1.09 -19.74
CA HIS A 130 -10.97 -0.52 -18.47
C HIS A 130 -11.79 -1.07 -17.32
N MET A 131 -11.20 -1.98 -16.54
CA MET A 131 -11.89 -2.63 -15.45
C MET A 131 -10.91 -3.09 -14.38
N PRO A 132 -11.35 -3.14 -13.10
CA PRO A 132 -10.47 -3.48 -11.97
C PRO A 132 -10.08 -4.97 -11.93
N ASP A 133 -10.96 -5.83 -12.45
CA ASP A 133 -10.78 -7.27 -12.52
C ASP A 133 -10.84 -7.74 -14.00
N PRO A 134 -10.16 -8.85 -14.36
CA PRO A 134 -10.24 -9.40 -15.71
C PRO A 134 -11.69 -9.74 -16.13
N PRO A 135 -12.13 -9.33 -17.33
CA PRO A 135 -13.46 -9.66 -17.81
C PRO A 135 -13.63 -11.16 -18.03
N ARG A 136 -14.80 -11.69 -17.67
CA ARG A 136 -15.19 -13.07 -18.02
C ARG A 136 -15.54 -13.22 -19.51
N GLU A 137 -15.97 -12.14 -20.14
CA GLU A 137 -16.27 -12.08 -21.57
C GLU A 137 -15.96 -10.70 -22.14
N CYS A 138 -15.62 -10.63 -23.42
CA CYS A 138 -15.42 -9.37 -24.11
C CYS A 138 -16.76 -8.63 -24.27
N LEU A 139 -16.81 -7.37 -23.83
CA LEU A 139 -18.00 -6.51 -23.90
C LEU A 139 -18.44 -6.16 -25.34
N ARG A 140 -17.62 -6.48 -26.35
CA ARG A 140 -17.90 -6.20 -27.77
C ARG A 140 -18.26 -7.44 -28.57
N CYS A 141 -17.44 -8.49 -28.53
CA CYS A 141 -17.66 -9.69 -29.35
C CYS A 141 -18.21 -10.90 -28.57
N GLY A 142 -18.32 -10.80 -27.24
CA GLY A 142 -18.85 -11.88 -26.39
C GLY A 142 -17.92 -13.09 -26.25
N THR A 143 -16.68 -13.04 -26.75
CA THR A 143 -15.73 -14.15 -26.55
C THR A 143 -15.45 -14.34 -25.06
N GLN A 144 -15.32 -15.61 -24.64
CA GLN A 144 -14.90 -16.01 -23.29
C GLN A 144 -13.40 -16.34 -23.21
N GLU A 145 -12.65 -16.11 -24.30
CA GLU A 145 -11.20 -16.18 -24.24
C GLU A 145 -10.66 -15.12 -23.28
N ASN A 146 -9.68 -15.51 -22.46
CA ASN A 146 -9.13 -14.66 -21.41
C ASN A 146 -8.52 -13.40 -22.02
N ALA A 147 -9.05 -12.25 -21.63
CA ALA A 147 -8.44 -10.97 -21.97
C ALA A 147 -7.08 -10.86 -21.27
N THR A 148 -6.09 -10.37 -21.99
CA THR A 148 -4.75 -10.15 -21.44
C THR A 148 -4.61 -8.71 -20.96
N GLU A 149 -3.93 -8.51 -19.84
CA GLU A 149 -3.36 -7.19 -19.57
C GLU A 149 -2.29 -6.97 -20.65
N PRO A 150 -2.38 -5.92 -21.47
CA PRO A 150 -1.31 -5.63 -22.40
C PRO A 150 -0.05 -5.42 -21.57
N GLU A 151 1.05 -6.04 -21.98
CA GLU A 151 2.35 -5.74 -21.39
C GLU A 151 2.49 -4.22 -21.41
N LEU A 152 2.68 -3.61 -20.23
CA LEU A 152 3.08 -2.22 -20.12
C LEU A 152 4.40 -2.13 -20.87
N VAL A 153 4.35 -1.80 -22.16
CA VAL A 153 5.53 -1.44 -22.92
C VAL A 153 6.08 -0.25 -22.17
N ALA A 154 7.18 -0.46 -21.43
CA ALA A 154 7.87 0.63 -20.76
C ALA A 154 8.09 1.69 -21.84
N PRO A 155 7.58 2.92 -21.66
CA PRO A 155 7.78 3.94 -22.68
C PRO A 155 9.29 4.08 -22.82
N GLY A 156 9.80 3.75 -24.02
CA GLY A 156 11.21 3.90 -24.34
C GLY A 156 11.55 5.38 -24.30
N PHE A 157 12.07 5.83 -23.17
CA PHE A 157 12.70 7.13 -22.97
C PHE A 157 13.91 6.96 -22.06
#